data_AF-A0A166F970-F1
#
_entry.id   AF-A0A166F970-F1
#
_cell.length_a   1.000
_cell.length_b   1.000
_cell.length_c   1.000
_cell.angle_alpha   90.00
_cell.angle_beta   90.00
_cell.angle_gamma   90.00
#
_symmetry.space_group_name_H-M   'P 1'
#
loop_
_entity.id
_entity.type
_entity.pdbx_description
1 polymer ?
#
loop_
_entity_poly.entity_id
_entity_poly.type
_entity_poly.pdbx_seq_one_letter_code
_entity_poly.pdbx_strand_id
1 'polypeptide(L)'
;MSRSTHLLPSGYLLPSIHAAEPFFAQQPNPQTQAVALDHWTRLILGYARHRKLFFLRVEDVDAPEGEWTEVLRNDRIKRKVKGGYLEHILAHLVTKGVAAYEPPKQTRSVLLYWRLPEEWAEVLHEWAVNTGQMNTILTFYEIMEPPIESPLSGIPPTLLKTAIGILAKTGRAQTIAIPDGEGVRFFSQRK
;
A
#
# COMPACT_ATOMS: atom_id res chain seq x y z
N MET A 1 5.74 -15.13 28.69
CA MET A 1 6.73 -14.41 27.86
C MET A 1 6.25 -12.98 27.65
N SER A 2 7.08 -11.98 27.94
CA SER A 2 6.69 -10.56 27.82
C SER A 2 6.47 -10.21 26.35
N ARG A 3 5.28 -9.66 26.02
CA ARG A 3 4.98 -9.13 24.69
C ARG A 3 5.67 -7.77 24.57
N SER A 4 6.91 -7.75 24.09
CA SER A 4 7.66 -6.51 23.86
C SER A 4 7.70 -6.16 22.38
N THR A 5 7.64 -4.86 22.08
CA THR A 5 7.92 -4.31 20.75
C THR A 5 9.35 -4.64 20.32
N HIS A 6 9.61 -4.65 19.02
CA HIS A 6 10.92 -5.05 18.49
C HIS A 6 11.33 -4.19 17.30
N LEU A 7 12.53 -3.61 17.37
CA LEU A 7 13.08 -2.81 16.28
C LEU A 7 13.75 -3.73 15.26
N LEU A 8 13.29 -3.66 14.02
CA LEU A 8 13.90 -4.37 12.90
C LEU A 8 15.18 -3.67 12.41
N PRO A 9 16.08 -4.37 11.70
CA PRO A 9 17.22 -3.74 11.01
C PRO A 9 16.80 -2.61 10.07
N SER A 10 15.59 -2.72 9.53
CA SER A 10 14.94 -1.70 8.71
C SER A 10 14.56 -0.41 9.43
N GLY A 11 14.67 -0.36 10.75
CA GLY A 11 14.21 0.76 11.58
C GLY A 11 12.72 0.73 11.88
N TYR A 12 11.96 -0.26 11.38
CA TYR A 12 10.55 -0.38 11.71
C TYR A 12 10.34 -1.03 13.09
N LEU A 13 9.43 -0.47 13.88
CA LEU A 13 9.08 -1.00 15.20
C LEU A 13 7.90 -1.96 15.10
N LEU A 14 8.16 -3.26 15.23
CA LEU A 14 7.14 -4.28 15.28
C LEU A 14 6.28 -4.15 16.55
N PRO A 15 4.94 -4.27 16.43
CA PRO A 15 4.06 -4.23 17.57
C PRO A 15 4.26 -5.46 18.45
N SER A 16 4.01 -5.32 19.75
CA SER A 16 4.21 -6.40 20.72
C SER A 16 3.41 -7.67 20.43
N ILE A 17 2.26 -7.55 19.75
CA ILE A 17 1.44 -8.71 19.32
C ILE A 17 2.15 -9.59 18.30
N HIS A 18 3.13 -9.07 17.55
CA HIS A 18 3.95 -9.85 16.62
C HIS A 18 4.81 -10.90 17.34
N ALA A 19 5.04 -10.76 18.65
CA ALA A 19 5.71 -11.77 19.46
C ALA A 19 4.75 -12.85 20.01
N ALA A 20 3.45 -12.80 19.71
CA ALA A 20 2.48 -13.80 20.16
C ALA A 20 2.37 -14.93 19.14
N GLU A 21 2.72 -16.16 19.51
CA GLU A 21 2.63 -17.31 18.60
C GLU A 21 1.25 -17.52 17.95
N PRO A 22 0.11 -17.36 18.67
CA PRO A 22 -1.21 -17.53 18.06
C PRO A 22 -1.47 -16.53 16.93
N PHE A 23 -0.81 -15.36 16.92
CA PHE A 23 -1.04 -14.31 15.94
C PHE A 23 -0.74 -14.73 14.49
N PHE A 24 0.13 -15.73 14.29
CA PHE A 24 0.51 -16.26 12.97
C PHE A 24 -0.42 -17.36 12.45
N ALA A 25 -1.46 -17.72 13.21
CA ALA A 25 -2.43 -18.75 12.86
C ALA A 25 -3.85 -18.19 12.86
N GLN A 26 -4.70 -18.75 12.01
CA GLN A 26 -6.12 -18.44 12.00
C GLN A 26 -6.77 -18.91 13.32
N GLN A 27 -7.48 -17.99 13.97
CA GLN A 27 -8.15 -18.26 15.23
C GLN A 27 -9.48 -18.98 15.00
N PRO A 28 -9.82 -19.99 15.81
CA PRO A 28 -11.10 -20.69 15.67
C PRO A 28 -12.30 -19.84 16.10
N ASN A 29 -12.09 -18.91 17.03
CA ASN A 29 -13.13 -18.00 17.50
C ASN A 29 -13.22 -16.77 16.56
N PRO A 30 -14.41 -16.46 15.99
CA PRO A 30 -14.58 -15.33 15.09
C PRO A 30 -14.26 -13.95 15.69
N GLN A 31 -14.54 -13.72 16.97
CA GLN A 31 -14.24 -12.44 17.64
C GLN A 31 -12.74 -12.26 17.80
N THR A 32 -12.04 -13.30 18.28
CA THR A 32 -10.57 -13.28 18.39
C THR A 32 -9.91 -13.15 17.01
N GLN A 33 -10.49 -13.79 16.00
CA GLN A 33 -10.04 -13.68 14.62
C GLN A 33 -10.17 -12.25 14.10
N ALA A 34 -11.30 -11.58 14.31
CA ALA A 34 -11.48 -10.20 13.91
C ALA A 34 -10.44 -9.26 14.55
N VAL A 35 -10.17 -9.43 15.85
CA VAL A 35 -9.11 -8.67 16.55
C VAL A 35 -7.72 -8.95 15.95
N ALA A 36 -7.40 -10.20 15.65
CA ALA A 36 -6.14 -10.55 15.01
C ALA A 36 -6.01 -9.91 13.62
N LEU A 37 -7.07 -9.92 12.81
CA LEU A 37 -7.11 -9.30 11.48
C LEU A 37 -6.95 -7.77 11.55
N ASP A 38 -7.50 -7.11 12.56
CA ASP A 38 -7.30 -5.68 12.79
C ASP A 38 -5.85 -5.34 13.11
N HIS A 39 -5.20 -6.19 13.93
CA HIS A 39 -3.77 -6.04 14.21
C HIS A 39 -2.90 -6.29 12.98
N TRP A 40 -3.23 -7.30 12.17
CA TRP A 40 -2.56 -7.54 10.88
C TRP A 40 -2.74 -6.36 9.94
N THR A 41 -3.93 -5.78 9.86
CA THR A 41 -4.22 -4.62 9.03
C THR A 41 -3.31 -3.44 9.37
N ARG A 42 -3.23 -3.08 10.66
CA ARG A 42 -2.35 -1.98 11.13
C ARG A 42 -0.88 -2.28 10.88
N LEU A 43 -0.44 -3.51 11.11
CA LEU A 43 0.94 -3.93 10.91
C LEU A 43 1.33 -3.87 9.43
N ILE A 44 0.53 -4.44 8.54
CA ILE A 44 0.79 -4.48 7.10
C ILE A 44 0.84 -3.06 6.53
N LEU A 45 -0.17 -2.22 6.80
CA LEU A 45 -0.20 -0.85 6.28
C LEU A 45 0.92 0.02 6.86
N GLY A 46 1.24 -0.14 8.16
CA GLY A 46 2.33 0.59 8.80
C GLY A 46 3.69 0.23 8.20
N TYR A 47 3.95 -1.06 7.99
CA TYR A 47 5.19 -1.52 7.37
C TYR A 47 5.25 -1.16 5.88
N ALA A 48 4.14 -1.28 5.16
CA ALA A 48 4.02 -0.84 3.76
C ALA A 48 4.43 0.62 3.61
N ARG A 49 3.90 1.50 4.46
CA ARG A 49 4.26 2.92 4.48
C ARG A 49 5.75 3.14 4.78
N HIS A 50 6.29 2.43 5.78
CA HIS A 50 7.69 2.57 6.19
C HIS A 50 8.67 2.21 5.06
N ARG A 51 8.38 1.14 4.33
CA ARG A 51 9.21 0.63 3.22
C ARG A 51 8.78 1.13 1.84
N LYS A 52 7.71 1.95 1.75
CA LYS A 52 7.05 2.37 0.49
C LYS A 52 6.61 1.19 -0.39
N LEU A 53 6.15 0.10 0.23
CA LEU A 53 5.60 -1.05 -0.47
C LEU A 53 4.14 -0.82 -0.82
N PHE A 54 3.75 -1.24 -2.01
CA PHE A 54 2.37 -1.12 -2.47
C PHE A 54 1.73 -2.47 -2.77
N PHE A 55 2.52 -3.52 -2.98
CA PHE A 55 2.01 -4.84 -3.32
C PHE A 55 2.30 -5.84 -2.22
N LEU A 56 1.33 -6.70 -1.95
CA LEU A 56 1.48 -7.87 -1.09
C LEU A 56 0.85 -9.07 -1.78
N ARG A 57 1.63 -10.13 -1.93
CA ARG A 57 1.27 -11.36 -2.62
C ARG A 57 1.32 -12.53 -1.67
N VAL A 58 0.52 -13.56 -1.95
CA VAL A 58 0.51 -14.77 -1.13
C VAL A 58 1.87 -15.47 -1.15
N GLU A 59 2.57 -15.40 -2.28
CA GLU A 59 3.91 -15.96 -2.49
C GLU A 59 4.97 -15.33 -1.59
N ASP A 60 4.73 -14.11 -1.07
CA ASP A 60 5.68 -13.40 -0.20
C ASP A 60 5.89 -14.13 1.15
N VAL A 61 5.01 -15.07 1.53
CA VAL A 61 5.20 -15.92 2.74
C VAL A 61 6.37 -16.89 2.62
N ASP A 62 6.74 -17.25 1.40
CA ASP A 62 7.78 -18.25 1.12
C ASP A 62 9.04 -17.62 0.52
N ALA A 63 9.05 -16.31 0.28
CA ALA A 63 10.24 -15.56 -0.09
C ALA A 63 11.18 -15.39 1.12
N PRO A 64 12.37 -16.04 1.14
CA PRO A 64 13.28 -15.99 2.29
C PRO A 64 13.95 -14.63 2.46
N GLU A 65 14.11 -13.87 1.37
CA GLU A 65 14.71 -12.53 1.33
C GLU A 65 13.75 -11.51 0.70
N GLY A 66 12.44 -11.75 0.86
CA GLY A 66 11.41 -10.86 0.35
C GLY A 66 11.25 -9.60 1.19
N GLU A 67 10.67 -8.56 0.60
CA GLU A 67 10.42 -7.27 1.28
C GLU A 67 9.51 -7.42 2.51
N TRP A 68 8.64 -8.44 2.50
CA TRP A 68 7.68 -8.75 3.56
C TRP A 68 8.16 -9.75 4.60
N THR A 69 9.35 -10.33 4.45
CA THR A 69 9.85 -11.39 5.33
C THR A 69 9.89 -10.94 6.80
N GLU A 70 10.28 -9.69 7.07
CA GLU A 70 10.35 -9.13 8.43
C GLU A 70 9.00 -9.06 9.15
N VAL A 71 7.89 -9.06 8.40
CA VAL A 71 6.51 -8.96 8.93
C VAL A 71 5.81 -10.32 8.94
N LEU A 72 5.90 -11.07 7.85
CA LEU A 72 5.19 -12.35 7.68
C LEU A 72 5.85 -13.51 8.44
N ARG A 73 7.13 -13.35 8.83
CA ARG A 73 7.89 -14.32 9.59
C ARG A 73 8.47 -13.67 10.85
N ASN A 74 8.49 -14.44 11.93
CA ASN A 74 9.15 -14.07 13.16
C ASN A 74 10.07 -15.21 13.62
N ASP A 75 11.36 -15.05 13.36
CA ASP A 75 12.38 -16.02 13.74
C ASP A 75 12.58 -16.14 15.26
N ARG A 76 12.26 -15.09 16.02
CA ARG A 76 12.40 -15.07 17.48
C ARG A 76 11.47 -16.07 18.16
N ILE A 77 10.30 -16.31 17.59
CA ILE A 77 9.31 -17.28 18.06
C ILE A 77 9.15 -18.49 17.12
N LYS A 78 9.97 -18.56 16.06
CA LYS A 78 9.94 -19.63 15.05
C LYS A 78 8.53 -19.83 14.46
N ARG A 79 7.88 -18.73 14.07
CA ARG A 79 6.55 -18.74 13.43
C ARG A 79 6.58 -17.97 12.12
N LYS A 80 5.77 -18.42 11.16
CA LYS A 80 5.48 -17.70 9.91
C LYS A 80 4.01 -17.83 9.57
N VAL A 81 3.46 -16.83 8.89
CA VAL A 81 2.10 -16.88 8.34
C VAL A 81 2.06 -17.95 7.24
N LYS A 82 0.97 -18.70 7.18
CA LYS A 82 0.73 -19.68 6.10
C LYS A 82 -0.03 -19.01 4.97
N GLY A 83 0.18 -19.44 3.72
CA GLY A 83 -0.46 -18.86 2.53
C GLY A 83 -1.98 -18.73 2.64
N GLY A 84 -2.68 -19.79 3.08
CA GLY A 84 -4.14 -19.74 3.25
C GLY A 84 -4.62 -18.74 4.33
N TYR A 85 -3.81 -18.51 5.38
CA TYR A 85 -4.14 -17.48 6.36
C TYR A 85 -3.85 -16.08 5.82
N LEU A 86 -2.77 -15.92 5.03
CA LEU A 86 -2.49 -14.65 4.35
C LEU A 86 -3.61 -14.30 3.36
N GLU A 87 -4.10 -15.24 2.56
CA GLU A 87 -5.26 -15.02 1.66
C GLU A 87 -6.47 -14.47 2.42
N HIS A 88 -6.73 -15.00 3.62
CA HIS A 88 -7.80 -14.51 4.47
C HIS A 88 -7.54 -13.10 5.02
N ILE A 89 -6.28 -12.77 5.36
CA ILE A 89 -5.87 -11.40 5.72
C ILE A 89 -6.06 -10.46 4.53
N LEU A 90 -5.67 -10.85 3.31
CA LEU A 90 -5.85 -10.05 2.09
C LEU A 90 -7.32 -9.76 1.82
N ALA A 91 -8.19 -10.76 1.93
CA ALA A 91 -9.63 -10.59 1.78
C ALA A 91 -10.22 -9.62 2.82
N HIS A 92 -9.70 -9.65 4.05
CA HIS A 92 -10.10 -8.70 5.09
C HIS A 92 -9.67 -7.26 4.77
N LEU A 93 -8.44 -7.06 4.29
CA LEU A 93 -7.94 -5.75 3.85
C LEU A 93 -8.82 -5.14 2.75
N VAL A 94 -9.20 -5.96 1.77
CA VAL A 94 -10.08 -5.54 0.66
C VAL A 94 -11.47 -5.19 1.18
N THR A 95 -12.03 -6.00 2.09
CA THR A 95 -13.33 -5.74 2.71
C THR A 95 -13.35 -4.44 3.52
N LYS A 96 -12.22 -4.08 4.14
CA LYS A 96 -12.05 -2.80 4.85
C LYS A 96 -11.79 -1.60 3.93
N GLY A 97 -11.65 -1.81 2.62
CA GLY A 97 -11.37 -0.74 1.67
C GLY A 97 -9.96 -0.16 1.76
N VAL A 98 -9.04 -0.86 2.46
CA VAL A 98 -7.63 -0.44 2.62
C VAL A 98 -6.69 -1.19 1.67
N ALA A 99 -7.25 -1.99 0.77
CA ALA A 99 -6.55 -2.64 -0.32
C ALA A 99 -7.53 -2.95 -1.46
N ALA A 100 -7.01 -3.20 -2.65
CA ALA A 100 -7.77 -3.76 -3.77
C ALA A 100 -6.99 -4.91 -4.41
N TYR A 101 -7.70 -5.89 -4.97
CA TYR A 101 -7.06 -6.96 -5.71
C TYR A 101 -6.41 -6.44 -6.99
N GLU A 102 -5.13 -6.77 -7.18
CA GLU A 102 -4.35 -6.36 -8.33
C GLU A 102 -3.42 -7.51 -8.74
N PRO A 103 -3.62 -8.13 -9.93
CA PRO A 103 -4.59 -7.75 -10.96
C PRO A 103 -6.05 -8.06 -10.57
N PRO A 104 -7.03 -7.38 -11.19
CA PRO A 104 -8.44 -7.62 -10.93
C PRO A 104 -8.83 -9.08 -11.16
N LYS A 105 -9.82 -9.58 -10.39
CA LYS A 105 -10.35 -10.97 -10.44
C LYS A 105 -9.42 -12.06 -9.90
N GLN A 106 -8.23 -11.72 -9.39
CA GLN A 106 -7.39 -12.63 -8.62
C GLN A 106 -7.52 -12.33 -7.13
N THR A 107 -7.25 -13.32 -6.27
CA THR A 107 -7.36 -13.17 -4.80
C THR A 107 -6.01 -13.26 -4.09
N ARG A 108 -4.92 -13.51 -4.84
CA ARG A 108 -3.60 -13.85 -4.29
C ARG A 108 -2.62 -12.68 -4.28
N SER A 109 -3.05 -11.52 -4.76
CA SER A 109 -2.25 -10.30 -4.79
C SER A 109 -3.14 -9.09 -4.58
N VAL A 110 -2.69 -8.15 -3.75
CA VAL A 110 -3.39 -6.89 -3.48
C VAL A 110 -2.46 -5.70 -3.63
N LEU A 111 -3.05 -4.60 -4.11
CA LEU A 111 -2.53 -3.25 -4.01
C LEU A 111 -3.00 -2.67 -2.66
N LEU A 112 -2.04 -2.30 -1.81
CA LEU A 112 -2.27 -1.76 -0.47
C LEU A 112 -2.47 -0.24 -0.50
N TYR A 113 -3.43 0.23 0.27
CA TYR A 113 -3.71 1.66 0.47
C TYR A 113 -3.28 2.08 1.87
N TRP A 114 -1.97 2.16 2.10
CA TRP A 114 -1.43 2.79 3.31
C TRP A 114 -1.67 4.30 3.36
N ARG A 115 -2.05 4.87 2.20
CA ARG A 115 -2.72 6.15 2.01
C ARG A 115 -3.81 5.92 0.97
N LEU A 116 -5.00 6.47 1.19
CA LEU A 116 -6.16 6.25 0.33
C LEU A 116 -5.96 6.89 -1.05
N PRO A 117 -6.59 6.36 -2.12
CA PRO A 117 -6.53 6.96 -3.45
C PRO A 117 -6.96 8.44 -3.49
N GLU A 118 -7.94 8.82 -2.67
CA GLU A 118 -8.41 10.20 -2.52
C GLU A 118 -7.33 11.09 -1.89
N GLU A 119 -6.63 10.58 -0.87
CA GLU A 119 -5.54 11.32 -0.24
C GLU A 119 -4.34 11.43 -1.19
N TRP A 120 -4.09 10.41 -2.02
CA TRP A 120 -3.10 10.48 -3.09
C TRP A 120 -3.45 11.50 -4.16
N ALA A 121 -4.73 11.64 -4.50
CA ALA A 121 -5.20 12.68 -5.41
C ALA A 121 -4.86 14.08 -4.88
N GLU A 122 -5.06 14.33 -3.58
CA GLU A 122 -4.68 15.60 -2.96
C GLU A 122 -3.16 15.82 -2.96
N VAL A 123 -2.37 14.79 -2.61
CA VAL A 123 -0.88 14.88 -2.68
C VAL A 123 -0.40 15.20 -4.08
N LEU A 124 -0.99 14.55 -5.08
CA LEU A 124 -0.65 14.75 -6.48
C LEU A 124 -0.95 16.20 -6.90
N HIS A 125 -2.10 16.72 -6.49
CA HIS A 125 -2.48 18.10 -6.79
C HIS A 125 -1.57 19.11 -6.06
N GLU A 126 -1.31 18.92 -4.77
CA GLU A 126 -0.39 19.75 -3.99
C GLU A 126 1.03 19.75 -4.57
N TRP A 127 1.52 18.57 -4.99
CA TRP A 127 2.81 18.44 -5.64
C TRP A 127 2.86 19.24 -6.96
N ALA A 128 1.83 19.13 -7.80
CA ALA A 128 1.76 19.85 -9.07
C ALA A 128 1.74 21.38 -8.85
N VAL A 129 1.02 21.86 -7.81
CA VAL A 129 1.00 23.28 -7.42
C VAL A 129 2.37 23.73 -6.94
N ASN A 130 2.99 23.00 -6.01
CA ASN A 130 4.27 23.38 -5.39
C ASN A 130 5.46 23.33 -6.37
N THR A 131 5.38 22.48 -7.39
CA THR A 131 6.41 22.37 -8.43
C THR A 131 6.16 23.26 -9.64
N GLY A 132 5.07 24.03 -9.66
CA GLY A 132 4.73 24.91 -10.79
C GLY A 132 4.28 24.15 -12.05
N GLN A 133 3.90 22.88 -11.93
CA GLN A 133 3.48 22.02 -13.04
C GLN A 133 1.98 22.13 -13.35
N MET A 134 1.38 23.27 -13.03
CA MET A 134 -0.02 23.53 -13.32
C MET A 134 -0.19 23.96 -14.77
N ASN A 135 -1.23 23.48 -15.43
CA ASN A 135 -1.53 23.71 -16.84
C ASN A 135 -0.47 23.19 -17.83
N THR A 136 0.55 22.44 -17.38
CA THR A 136 1.49 21.70 -18.22
C THR A 136 1.00 20.27 -18.43
N ILE A 137 1.43 19.64 -19.52
CA ILE A 137 1.18 18.22 -19.77
C ILE A 137 2.38 17.47 -19.18
N LEU A 138 2.11 16.54 -18.27
CA LEU A 138 3.08 15.63 -17.70
C LEU A 138 2.76 14.20 -18.10
N THR A 139 3.78 13.40 -18.33
CA THR A 139 3.66 11.94 -18.46
C THR A 139 3.58 11.30 -17.09
N PHE A 140 3.01 10.10 -16.99
CA PHE A 140 2.99 9.38 -15.70
C PHE A 140 4.40 9.01 -15.23
N TYR A 141 5.31 8.78 -16.17
CA TYR A 141 6.71 8.51 -15.87
C TYR A 141 7.38 9.67 -15.12
N GLU A 142 7.20 10.91 -15.59
CA GLU A 142 7.76 12.10 -14.93
C GLU A 142 7.24 12.29 -13.50
N ILE A 143 6.03 11.82 -13.22
CA ILE A 143 5.40 11.90 -11.89
C ILE A 143 5.92 10.78 -10.97
N MET A 144 6.09 9.58 -11.50
CA MET A 144 6.53 8.40 -10.75
C MET A 144 8.04 8.37 -10.51
N GLU A 145 8.83 8.89 -11.45
CA GLU A 145 10.29 8.92 -11.44
C GLU A 145 10.81 10.36 -11.67
N PRO A 146 10.48 11.31 -10.78
CA PRO A 146 10.99 12.66 -10.87
C PRO A 146 12.52 12.69 -10.61
N PRO A 147 13.25 13.66 -11.19
CA PRO A 147 14.69 13.83 -10.93
C PRO A 147 15.03 14.05 -9.44
N ILE A 148 14.08 14.60 -8.69
CA ILE A 148 14.18 14.81 -7.24
C ILE A 148 13.09 13.96 -6.60
N GLU A 149 13.48 13.13 -5.62
CA GLU A 149 12.56 12.26 -4.91
C GLU A 149 11.37 13.05 -4.35
N SER A 150 10.17 12.59 -4.67
CA SER A 150 8.93 13.22 -4.26
C SER A 150 8.07 12.24 -3.46
N PRO A 151 7.00 12.71 -2.79
CA PRO A 151 6.04 11.83 -2.15
C PRO A 151 5.39 10.81 -3.10
N LEU A 152 5.40 11.08 -4.41
CA LEU A 152 4.82 10.26 -5.47
C LEU A 152 5.82 9.25 -6.06
N SER A 153 7.10 9.35 -5.68
CA SER A 153 8.14 8.46 -6.21
C SER A 153 7.83 7.00 -5.87
N GLY A 154 7.81 6.14 -6.89
CA GLY A 154 7.50 4.72 -6.75
C GLY A 154 6.02 4.38 -6.58
N ILE A 155 5.10 5.35 -6.74
CA ILE A 155 3.67 5.06 -6.75
C ILE A 155 3.31 4.12 -7.91
N PRO A 156 2.52 3.07 -7.72
CA PRO A 156 2.13 2.19 -8.82
C PRO A 156 1.32 2.94 -9.87
N PRO A 157 1.51 2.64 -11.17
CA PRO A 157 0.73 3.27 -12.25
C PRO A 157 -0.77 3.15 -12.06
N THR A 158 -1.24 2.01 -11.54
CA THR A 158 -2.67 1.78 -11.29
C THR A 158 -3.22 2.69 -10.19
N LEU A 159 -2.48 2.90 -9.11
CA LEU A 159 -2.85 3.83 -8.05
C LEU A 159 -2.83 5.29 -8.54
N LEU A 160 -1.82 5.65 -9.33
CA LEU A 160 -1.72 6.97 -9.94
C LEU A 160 -2.90 7.25 -10.88
N LYS A 161 -3.29 6.29 -11.72
CA LYS A 161 -4.48 6.37 -12.57
C LYS A 161 -5.74 6.60 -11.75
N THR A 162 -5.92 5.88 -10.66
CA THR A 162 -7.07 6.07 -9.77
C THR A 162 -7.09 7.48 -9.16
N ALA A 163 -5.95 7.96 -8.66
CA ALA A 163 -5.81 9.30 -8.09
C ALA A 163 -6.10 10.41 -9.12
N ILE A 164 -5.56 10.29 -10.34
CA ILE A 164 -5.84 11.21 -11.45
C ILE A 164 -7.32 11.17 -11.84
N GLY A 165 -7.93 9.98 -11.89
CA GLY A 165 -9.36 9.82 -12.15
C GLY A 165 -10.24 10.54 -11.11
N ILE A 166 -9.83 10.56 -9.84
CA ILE A 166 -10.51 11.33 -8.78
C ILE A 166 -10.38 12.84 -9.05
N LEU A 167 -9.17 13.33 -9.35
CA LEU A 167 -8.97 14.74 -9.71
C LEU A 167 -9.78 15.14 -10.96
N ALA A 168 -9.85 14.28 -11.96
CA ALA A 168 -10.58 14.52 -13.19
C ALA A 168 -12.08 14.68 -12.95
N LYS A 169 -12.68 13.85 -12.07
CA LYS A 169 -14.09 14.01 -11.66
C LYS A 169 -14.37 15.36 -11.00
N THR A 170 -13.38 15.94 -10.33
CA THR A 170 -13.48 17.27 -9.72
C THR A 170 -13.05 18.42 -10.64
N GLY A 171 -12.75 18.14 -11.92
CA GLY A 171 -12.29 19.16 -12.89
C GLY A 171 -10.87 19.69 -12.61
N ARG A 172 -10.11 19.05 -11.73
CA ARG A 172 -8.74 19.43 -11.35
C ARG A 172 -7.65 18.76 -12.19
N ALA A 173 -7.99 17.77 -12.98
CA ALA A 173 -7.07 17.12 -13.89
C ALA A 173 -7.78 16.69 -15.18
N GLN A 174 -7.02 16.47 -16.24
CA GLN A 174 -7.48 15.87 -17.48
C GLN A 174 -6.42 14.90 -18.00
N THR A 175 -6.81 13.64 -18.19
CA THR A 175 -5.95 12.63 -18.82
C THR A 175 -5.86 12.89 -20.32
N ILE A 176 -4.66 12.77 -20.87
CA ILE A 176 -4.35 12.98 -22.28
C ILE A 176 -3.68 11.71 -22.81
N ALA A 177 -4.19 11.19 -23.91
CA ALA A 177 -3.54 10.09 -24.63
C ALA A 177 -2.36 10.65 -25.43
N ILE A 178 -1.17 10.07 -25.25
CA ILE A 178 0.06 10.43 -25.95
C ILE A 178 0.50 9.19 -26.76
N PRO A 179 1.14 9.32 -27.94
CA PRO A 179 1.51 8.17 -28.77
C PRO A 179 2.28 7.06 -28.04
N ASP A 180 3.11 7.43 -27.05
CA ASP A 180 3.97 6.51 -26.30
C ASP A 180 3.56 6.34 -24.83
N GLY A 181 2.34 6.74 -24.44
CA GLY A 181 1.88 6.53 -23.07
C GLY A 181 0.68 7.37 -22.63
N GLU A 182 0.55 7.50 -21.30
CA GLU A 182 -0.50 8.28 -20.66
C GLU A 182 0.08 9.57 -20.08
N GLY A 183 -0.57 10.68 -20.41
CA GLY A 183 -0.29 12.00 -19.87
C GLY A 183 -1.44 12.53 -19.03
N VAL A 184 -1.16 13.55 -18.24
CA VAL A 184 -2.12 14.28 -17.43
C VAL A 184 -1.79 15.76 -17.44
N ARG A 185 -2.84 16.58 -17.46
CA ARG A 185 -2.76 18.02 -17.25
C ARG A 185 -3.51 18.38 -15.98
N PHE A 186 -2.87 19.12 -15.08
CA PHE A 186 -3.49 19.59 -13.83
C PHE A 186 -4.02 21.02 -13.97
N PHE A 187 -5.11 21.33 -13.27
CA PHE A 187 -5.75 22.64 -13.25
C PHE A 187 -5.86 23.16 -11.82
N SER A 188 -5.65 24.47 -11.63
CA SER A 188 -6.02 25.11 -10.37
C SER A 188 -7.55 25.05 -10.24
N GLN A 189 -8.08 24.72 -9.06
CA GLN A 189 -9.53 24.77 -8.87
C GLN A 189 -10.07 26.12 -9.38
N ARG A 190 -11.04 26.07 -10.28
CA ARG A 190 -11.74 27.28 -10.71
C ARG A 190 -12.46 27.83 -9.47
N LYS A 191 -12.11 29.06 -9.07
CA LYS A 191 -12.93 29.86 -8.16
C LYS A 191 -14.32 30.06 -8.75
#